data_AF-A0A2R7S7F9-F1
#
_entry.id   AF-A0A2R7S7F9-F1
#
_cell.length_a   1.000
_cell.length_b   1.000
_cell.length_c   1.000
_cell.angle_alpha   90.00
_cell.angle_beta   90.00
_cell.angle_gamma   90.00
#
_symmetry.space_group_name_H-M   'P 1'
#
loop_
_entity.id
_entity.type
_entity.pdbx_description
1 polymer ?
#
loop_
_entity_poly.entity_id
_entity_poly.type
_entity_poly.pdbx_seq_one_letter_code
_entity_poly.pdbx_strand_id
1 'polypeptide(L)'
;MRNGSASGLQRYKCRACRRIFNALSATLPARLRLKAKWLAQQDVLKQGLSVHKAAAELEVSPGVSLAASLLSTGPARQSCGAHQCG
;
A
#
# COMPACT_ATOMS: atom_id res chain seq x y z
N MET A 1 22.10 -3.41 0.84
CA MET A 1 22.73 -3.96 -0.39
C MET A 1 21.67 -4.17 -1.46
N ARG A 2 21.99 -4.02 -2.75
CA ARG A 2 21.07 -4.37 -3.85
C ARG A 2 20.70 -5.86 -3.75
N ASN A 3 19.43 -6.19 -3.98
CA ASN A 3 18.86 -7.53 -3.82
C ASN A 3 17.88 -7.84 -4.97
N GLY A 4 18.38 -7.74 -6.20
CA GLY A 4 17.57 -7.91 -7.41
C GLY A 4 16.53 -6.80 -7.63
N SER A 5 15.65 -7.02 -8.60
CA SER A 5 14.55 -6.11 -8.97
C SER A 5 13.26 -6.89 -9.19
N ALA A 6 12.12 -6.26 -8.94
CA ALA A 6 10.81 -6.81 -9.27
C ALA A 6 9.83 -5.68 -9.58
N SER A 7 8.91 -5.90 -10.51
CA SER A 7 7.91 -4.90 -10.91
C SER A 7 8.55 -3.55 -11.30
N GLY A 8 9.69 -3.60 -11.99
CA GLY A 8 10.47 -2.40 -12.39
C GLY A 8 11.19 -1.67 -11.24
N LEU A 9 11.14 -2.18 -10.01
CA LEU A 9 11.71 -1.52 -8.83
C LEU A 9 12.92 -2.27 -8.30
N GLN A 10 13.99 -1.52 -7.98
CA GLN A 10 15.16 -2.04 -7.27
C GLN A 10 14.77 -2.43 -5.84
N ARG A 11 15.10 -3.66 -5.45
CA ARG A 11 14.98 -4.14 -4.07
C ARG A 11 16.32 -4.01 -3.35
N TYR A 12 16.25 -3.74 -2.06
CA TYR A 12 17.38 -3.65 -1.16
C TYR A 12 17.16 -4.59 0.01
N LYS A 13 18.25 -5.18 0.51
CA LYS A 13 18.26 -5.99 1.73
C LYS A 13 19.14 -5.31 2.78
N CYS A 14 18.61 -5.15 3.99
CA CYS A 14 19.38 -4.66 5.13
C CYS A 14 20.43 -5.70 5.53
N ARG A 15 21.65 -5.25 5.88
CA ARG A 15 22.71 -6.15 6.34
C ARG A 15 22.51 -6.60 7.79
N ALA A 16 22.05 -5.69 8.65
CA ALA A 16 21.82 -5.96 10.07
C ALA A 16 20.59 -6.85 10.30
N CYS A 17 19.39 -6.40 9.93
CA CYS A 17 18.14 -7.11 10.24
C CYS A 17 17.59 -7.98 9.09
N ARG A 18 18.30 -8.07 7.96
CA ARG A 18 17.93 -8.88 6.77
C ARG A 18 16.58 -8.55 6.10
N ARG A 19 15.81 -7.54 6.55
CA ARG A 19 14.58 -7.06 5.91
C ARG A 19 14.82 -6.62 4.46
N ILE A 20 13.86 -6.91 3.59
CA ILE A 20 13.85 -6.52 2.17
C ILE A 20 12.89 -5.33 2.00
N PHE A 21 13.33 -4.30 1.28
CA PHE A 21 12.55 -3.10 0.99
C PHE A 21 12.87 -2.55 -0.41
N ASN A 22 12.06 -1.64 -0.93
CA ASN A 22 12.28 -0.91 -2.17
C ASN A 22 11.83 0.55 -2.00
N ALA A 23 11.95 1.36 -3.06
CA ALA A 23 11.57 2.78 -3.04
C ALA A 23 10.11 3.03 -2.63
N LEU A 24 9.22 2.05 -2.80
CA LEU A 24 7.80 2.15 -2.44
C LEU A 24 7.47 1.48 -1.10
N SER A 25 8.36 0.73 -0.45
CA SER A 25 8.00 -0.11 0.71
C SER A 25 7.35 0.65 1.88
N ALA A 26 7.62 1.93 2.05
CA ALA A 26 7.04 2.79 3.08
C ALA A 26 5.92 3.71 2.57
N THR A 27 5.48 3.52 1.34
CA THR A 27 4.44 4.34 0.72
C THR A 27 3.06 3.73 1.00
N LEU A 28 2.05 4.58 1.24
CA LEU A 28 0.66 4.14 1.36
C LEU A 28 0.21 3.29 0.16
N PRO A 29 0.55 3.65 -1.10
CA PRO A 29 0.30 2.80 -2.25
C PRO A 29 0.88 1.38 -2.14
N ALA A 30 2.03 1.15 -1.48
CA ALA A 30 2.55 -0.21 -1.33
C ALA A 30 1.72 -1.08 -0.38
N ARG A 31 0.98 -0.46 0.53
CA ARG A 31 0.08 -1.14 1.47
C ARG A 31 -1.33 -1.34 0.90
N LEU A 32 -1.60 -0.74 -0.26
CA LEU A 32 -2.92 -0.74 -0.84
C LEU A 32 -3.23 -2.04 -1.58
N ARG A 33 -4.27 -2.74 -1.10
CA ARG A 33 -4.82 -3.95 -1.71
C ARG A 33 -5.80 -3.57 -2.82
N LEU A 34 -5.89 -4.40 -3.86
CA LEU A 34 -6.86 -4.27 -4.95
C LEU A 34 -6.91 -2.87 -5.60
N LYS A 35 -5.74 -2.26 -5.85
CA LYS A 35 -5.61 -0.91 -6.43
C LYS A 35 -6.44 -0.69 -7.71
N ALA A 36 -6.67 -1.73 -8.49
CA ALA A 36 -7.50 -1.66 -9.70
C ALA A 36 -8.98 -1.36 -9.39
N LYS A 37 -9.48 -1.77 -8.22
CA LYS A 37 -10.89 -1.56 -7.81
C LYS A 37 -11.11 -0.20 -7.10
N TRP A 38 -10.05 0.57 -6.87
CA TRP A 38 -10.13 1.84 -6.13
C TRP A 38 -10.92 2.93 -6.84
N LEU A 39 -10.85 2.99 -8.18
CA LEU A 39 -11.65 3.97 -8.93
C LEU A 39 -13.14 3.68 -8.79
N ALA A 40 -13.54 2.43 -9.00
CA ALA A 40 -14.92 2.00 -8.80
C ALA A 40 -15.37 2.21 -7.33
N GLN A 41 -14.48 2.00 -6.36
CA GLN A 41 -14.76 2.29 -4.96
C GLN A 41 -15.03 3.77 -4.69
N GLN A 42 -14.31 4.70 -5.32
CA GLN A 42 -14.61 6.13 -5.19
C GLN A 42 -16.00 6.47 -5.73
N ASP A 43 -16.42 5.87 -6.83
CA ASP A 43 -17.72 6.15 -7.43
C ASP A 43 -18.87 5.60 -6.59
N VAL A 44 -18.70 4.43 -5.99
CA VAL A 44 -19.63 3.85 -5.02
C VAL A 44 -19.71 4.69 -3.73
N LEU A 45 -18.59 5.26 -3.27
CA LEU A 45 -18.58 6.18 -2.13
C LEU A 45 -19.29 7.51 -2.45
N LYS A 46 -19.11 8.06 -3.67
CA LYS A 46 -19.83 9.26 -4.12
C LYS A 46 -21.35 9.05 -4.16
N GLN A 47 -21.80 7.82 -4.42
CA GLN A 47 -23.22 7.45 -4.41
C GLN A 47 -23.81 7.32 -2.99
N GLY A 48 -22.99 7.41 -1.93
CA GLY A 48 -23.45 7.28 -0.55
C GLY A 48 -23.89 5.87 -0.17
N LEU A 49 -23.39 4.84 -0.88
CA LEU A 49 -23.72 3.45 -0.58
C LEU A 49 -23.16 3.02 0.76
N SER A 50 -23.91 2.17 1.48
CA SER A 50 -23.40 1.55 2.70
C SER A 50 -22.22 0.64 2.39
N VAL A 51 -21.32 0.47 3.36
CA VAL A 51 -20.10 -0.36 3.21
C VAL A 51 -20.40 -1.77 2.68
N HIS A 52 -21.52 -2.37 3.10
CA HIS A 52 -21.95 -3.70 2.65
C HIS A 52 -22.44 -3.71 1.20
N LYS A 53 -23.22 -2.71 0.77
CA LYS A 53 -23.66 -2.59 -0.62
C LYS A 53 -22.47 -2.33 -1.54
N ALA A 54 -21.58 -1.43 -1.13
CA ALA A 54 -20.33 -1.14 -1.82
C ALA A 54 -19.46 -2.39 -2.00
N ALA A 55 -19.32 -3.19 -0.94
CA ALA A 55 -18.57 -4.43 -0.96
C ALA A 55 -19.15 -5.46 -1.93
N ALA A 56 -20.48 -5.58 -1.99
CA ALA A 56 -21.17 -6.47 -2.92
C ALA A 56 -20.97 -6.03 -4.38
N GLU A 57 -21.17 -4.75 -4.71
CA GLU A 57 -21.00 -4.23 -6.07
C GLU A 57 -19.56 -4.34 -6.59
N LEU A 58 -18.58 -4.15 -5.69
CA LEU A 58 -17.17 -4.22 -6.04
C LEU A 58 -16.60 -5.64 -5.95
N GLU A 59 -17.39 -6.62 -5.53
CA GLU A 59 -16.96 -8.00 -5.24
C GLU A 59 -15.70 -8.02 -4.36
N VAL A 60 -15.75 -7.29 -3.23
CA VAL A 60 -14.68 -7.23 -2.23
C VAL A 60 -15.26 -7.49 -0.84
N SER A 61 -14.41 -7.84 0.12
CA SER A 61 -14.87 -7.92 1.50
C SER A 61 -15.13 -6.52 2.09
N PRO A 62 -16.11 -6.36 2.99
CA PRO A 62 -16.43 -5.07 3.61
C PRO A 62 -15.24 -4.35 4.26
N GLY A 63 -14.31 -5.11 4.85
CA GLY A 63 -13.10 -4.55 5.47
C GLY A 63 -12.13 -3.87 4.49
N VAL A 64 -12.13 -4.28 3.21
CA VAL A 64 -11.29 -3.65 2.17
C VAL A 64 -11.93 -2.35 1.66
N SER A 65 -13.25 -2.22 1.75
CA SER A 65 -14.02 -1.04 1.32
C SER A 65 -13.80 0.20 2.22
N LEU A 66 -13.30 0.05 3.46
CA LEU A 66 -13.12 1.15 4.42
C LEU A 66 -11.74 1.85 4.37
N ALA A 67 -10.74 1.30 3.68
CA ALA A 67 -9.34 1.69 3.87
C ALA A 67 -8.88 2.97 3.12
N ALA A 68 -9.79 3.83 2.64
CA ALA A 68 -9.47 4.86 1.64
C ALA A 68 -9.18 6.29 2.16
N SER A 69 -9.16 6.53 3.47
CA SER A 69 -9.02 7.90 3.99
C SER A 69 -7.62 8.20 4.50
N LEU A 70 -7.04 9.32 4.02
CA LEU A 70 -5.79 10.01 4.41
C LEU A 70 -4.55 9.71 3.53
N LEU A 71 -4.38 10.45 2.43
CA LEU A 71 -3.12 10.54 1.69
C LEU A 71 -2.47 11.92 1.86
N SER A 72 -1.55 12.03 2.82
CA SER A 72 -0.39 12.94 2.74
C SER A 72 0.82 12.05 2.42
N THR A 73 1.38 12.14 1.20
CA THR A 73 2.52 11.31 0.81
C THR A 73 3.69 12.18 0.33
N GLY A 74 4.71 12.30 1.18
CA GLY A 74 6.08 12.63 0.77
C GLY A 74 6.88 11.33 0.56
N PRO A 75 7.86 11.30 -0.37
CA PRO A 75 8.65 10.10 -0.62
C PRO A 75 9.58 9.81 0.56
N ALA A 76 9.22 8.82 1.38
CA ALA A 76 10.04 8.40 2.50
C ALA A 76 11.26 7.62 1.99
N ARG A 77 12.41 8.29 1.95
CA ARG A 77 13.73 7.69 1.70
C ARG A 77 14.07 6.80 2.90
N GLN A 78 13.71 5.52 2.86
CA GLN A 78 13.95 4.62 3.99
C GLN A 78 14.98 3.54 3.63
N SER A 79 16.24 3.85 3.91
CA SER A 79 17.16 2.87 4.50
C SER A 79 16.58 2.43 5.84
N CYS A 80 16.79 1.18 6.29
CA CYS A 80 16.58 0.83 7.70
C CYS A 80 17.40 1.85 8.52
N GLY A 81 16.73 2.79 9.19
CA GLY A 81 17.42 3.69 10.11
C GLY A 81 18.04 2.83 11.21
N ALA A 82 19.25 3.17 11.66
CA ALA A 82 19.98 2.40 12.67
C ALA A 82 19.11 2.07 13.91
N HIS A 83 18.17 2.96 14.27
CA HIS A 83 17.23 2.82 15.38
C HIS A 83 16.08 1.82 15.19
N GLN A 84 15.83 1.30 13.98
CA GLN A 84 14.77 0.31 13.69
C GLN A 84 15.34 -1.07 13.36
N CYS A 85 16.66 -1.18 13.40
CA CYS A 85 17.43 -2.40 13.19
C CYS A 85 17.92 -2.87 14.58
N GLY A 86 16.96 -3.23 15.44
CA GLY A 86 17.12 -3.96 16.69
C GLY A 86 16.28 -5.23 16.64
#